data_AF-A0A7C8QJV3-F1
#
_entry.id   AF-A0A7C8QJV3-F1
#
_cell.length_a   1.000
_cell.length_b   1.000
_cell.length_c   1.000
_cell.angle_alpha   90.00
_cell.angle_beta   90.00
_cell.angle_gamma   90.00
#
_symmetry.space_group_name_H-M   'P 1'
#
loop_
_entity.id
_entity.type
_entity.pdbx_description
1 polymer ?
#
loop_
_entity_poly.entity_id
_entity_poly.type
_entity_poly.pdbx_seq_one_letter_code
_entity_poly.pdbx_strand_id
1 'polypeptide(L)'
;MPGIIPMKLIKTGNSNQVRVAQACDRCRSKKIRCDGIRPSCSQCASVGFQCKTSDKLSRRAFPRGYTESLEERVTFFLAIFSVVAVVDKSEAAHT
;
A
#
# COMPACT_ATOMS: atom_id res chain seq x y z
N MET A 1 -9.38 -19.06 -11.62
CA MET A 1 -7.91 -19.15 -11.76
C MET A 1 -7.35 -17.74 -11.83
N PRO A 2 -6.67 -17.20 -10.80
CA PRO A 2 -6.40 -15.77 -10.75
C PRO A 2 -5.18 -15.39 -11.58
N GLY A 3 -5.45 -14.74 -12.71
CA GLY A 3 -4.78 -13.54 -13.23
C GLY A 3 -3.27 -13.45 -13.10
N ILE A 4 -2.57 -13.74 -14.19
CA ILE A 4 -1.18 -13.39 -14.40
C ILE A 4 -1.11 -11.86 -14.52
N ILE A 5 -0.75 -11.16 -13.44
CA ILE A 5 -0.53 -9.72 -13.48
C ILE A 5 0.80 -9.48 -14.22
N PRO A 6 0.81 -8.82 -15.39
CA PRO A 6 2.05 -8.48 -16.08
C PRO A 6 2.78 -7.41 -15.26
N MET A 7 4.02 -7.72 -14.83
CA MET A 7 4.83 -6.71 -14.14
C MET A 7 5.20 -5.57 -15.08
N LYS A 8 5.30 -4.36 -14.51
CA LYS A 8 5.92 -3.22 -15.18
C LYS A 8 7.43 -3.45 -15.30
N LEU A 9 7.90 -3.61 -16.53
CA LEU A 9 9.32 -3.59 -16.89
C LEU A 9 9.73 -2.12 -17.08
N ILE A 10 10.80 -1.67 -16.42
CA ILE A 10 11.31 -0.30 -16.53
C ILE A 10 12.51 -0.31 -17.51
N LYS A 11 12.43 0.48 -18.57
CA LYS A 11 13.54 0.72 -19.49
C LYS A 11 14.39 1.87 -18.93
N THR A 12 15.64 1.57 -18.57
CA THR A 12 16.58 2.59 -18.07
C THR A 12 17.18 3.33 -19.27
N GLY A 13 16.98 4.65 -19.36
CA GLY A 13 17.14 5.45 -20.58
C GLY A 13 18.51 5.52 -21.26
N ASN A 14 19.56 4.86 -20.73
CA ASN A 14 20.90 4.88 -21.33
C ASN A 14 21.55 3.49 -21.49
N SER A 15 20.81 2.42 -21.23
CA SER A 15 21.28 1.04 -21.42
C SER A 15 20.10 0.19 -21.89
N ASN A 16 20.31 -0.72 -22.86
CA ASN A 16 19.30 -1.73 -23.27
C ASN A 16 18.93 -2.71 -22.15
N GLN A 17 19.35 -2.46 -20.90
CA GLN A 17 18.98 -3.23 -19.74
C GLN A 17 17.58 -2.86 -19.28
N VAL A 18 16.67 -3.82 -19.47
CA VAL A 18 15.34 -3.83 -18.88
C VAL A 18 15.47 -4.30 -17.43
N ARG A 19 15.00 -3.49 -16.48
CA ARG A 19 14.93 -3.89 -15.07
C ARG A 19 13.49 -4.11 -14.66
N VAL A 20 13.26 -5.10 -13.82
CA VAL A 20 11.95 -5.39 -13.25
C VAL A 20 11.62 -4.33 -12.20
N ALA A 21 10.42 -3.75 -12.23
CA ALA A 21 10.01 -2.75 -11.25
C ALA A 21 9.86 -3.32 -9.83
N GLN A 22 9.50 -4.61 -9.72
CA GLN A 22 9.20 -5.26 -8.46
C GLN A 22 9.90 -6.62 -8.34
N ALA A 23 10.87 -6.73 -7.43
CA ALA A 23 11.45 -8.03 -7.09
C ALA A 23 10.43 -8.89 -6.32
N CYS A 24 10.54 -10.22 -6.47
CA CYS A 24 9.76 -11.16 -5.65
C CYS A 24 10.16 -11.08 -4.17
N ASP A 25 9.32 -11.59 -3.28
CA ASP A 25 9.49 -11.46 -1.82
C ASP A 25 10.81 -12.04 -1.33
N ARG A 26 11.21 -13.20 -1.86
CA ARG A 26 12.46 -13.86 -1.48
C ARG A 26 13.69 -13.08 -1.92
N CYS A 27 13.71 -12.63 -3.18
CA CYS A 27 14.83 -11.84 -3.68
C CYS A 27 14.94 -10.51 -2.94
N ARG A 28 13.79 -9.91 -2.58
CA ARG A 28 13.72 -8.70 -1.76
C ARG A 28 14.27 -8.92 -0.35
N SER A 29 13.85 -9.99 0.34
CA SER A 29 14.35 -10.33 1.69
C SER A 29 15.84 -10.67 1.70
N LYS A 30 16.32 -11.38 0.68
CA LYS A 30 17.75 -11.73 0.53
C LYS A 30 18.60 -10.60 -0.05
N LYS A 31 18.00 -9.48 -0.46
CA LYS A 31 18.67 -8.35 -1.14
C LYS A 31 19.49 -8.79 -2.38
N ILE A 32 18.94 -9.71 -3.17
CA ILE A 32 19.55 -10.20 -4.42
C ILE A 32 18.77 -9.73 -5.65
N ARG A 33 19.41 -9.76 -6.82
CA ARG A 33 18.79 -9.36 -8.09
C ARG A 33 17.70 -10.35 -8.48
N CYS A 34 16.54 -9.82 -8.88
CA CYS A 34 15.40 -10.60 -9.35
C CYS A 34 15.20 -10.36 -10.85
N ASP A 35 15.19 -11.44 -11.64
CA ASP A 35 14.99 -11.36 -13.10
C ASP A 35 13.53 -11.21 -13.50
N GLY A 36 12.59 -11.38 -12.57
CA GLY A 36 11.15 -11.17 -12.77
C GLY A 36 10.46 -12.11 -13.77
N ILE A 37 11.14 -13.19 -14.18
CA ILE A 37 10.58 -14.27 -14.99
C ILE A 37 9.41 -14.92 -14.22
N ARG A 38 8.30 -15.22 -14.92
CA ARG A 38 7.13 -15.94 -14.38
C ARG A 38 7.00 -17.31 -15.05
N PRO A 39 6.56 -18.36 -14.32
CA PRO A 39 5.97 -18.36 -12.98
C PRO A 39 6.97 -18.25 -11.81
N SER A 40 8.26 -18.49 -12.05
CA SER A 40 9.30 -18.43 -11.03
C SER A 40 10.56 -17.69 -11.52
N CYS A 41 11.12 -16.84 -10.65
CA CYS A 41 12.39 -16.19 -10.91
C CYS A 41 13.53 -17.22 -10.95
N SER A 42 14.63 -16.96 -11.68
CA SER A 42 15.78 -17.89 -11.79
C SER A 42 16.29 -18.36 -10.41
N GLN A 43 16.44 -17.42 -9.47
CA GLN A 43 16.90 -17.67 -8.10
C GLN A 43 15.88 -18.38 -7.21
N CYS A 44 14.61 -18.30 -7.59
CA CYS A 44 13.52 -18.98 -6.92
C CYS A 44 13.45 -20.42 -7.43
N ALA A 45 13.57 -20.60 -8.75
CA ALA A 45 13.57 -21.88 -9.43
C ALA A 45 14.77 -22.73 -9.02
N SER A 46 15.97 -22.14 -8.93
CA SER A 46 17.19 -22.86 -8.55
C SER A 46 17.15 -23.46 -7.14
N VAL A 47 16.36 -22.87 -6.23
CA VAL A 47 16.22 -23.36 -4.85
C VAL A 47 14.86 -24.03 -4.62
N GLY A 48 14.04 -24.20 -5.66
CA GLY A 48 12.70 -24.78 -5.54
C GLY A 48 11.77 -23.99 -4.63
N PHE A 49 12.02 -22.70 -4.40
CA PHE A 49 11.21 -21.88 -3.51
C PHE A 49 10.04 -21.23 -4.26
N GLN A 50 8.90 -21.11 -3.58
CA GLN A 50 7.71 -20.48 -4.14
C GLN A 50 7.95 -18.99 -4.45
N CYS A 51 7.99 -18.66 -5.74
CA CYS A 51 8.18 -17.29 -6.20
C CYS A 51 6.88 -16.48 -6.07
N LYS A 52 6.69 -15.87 -4.90
CA LYS A 52 5.59 -14.94 -4.66
C LYS A 52 6.10 -13.50 -4.74
N THR A 53 5.27 -12.66 -5.33
CA THR A 53 5.45 -11.21 -5.29
C THR A 53 4.27 -10.67 -4.53
N SER A 54 4.47 -10.37 -3.25
CA SER A 54 3.44 -9.71 -2.46
C SER A 54 3.36 -8.25 -2.88
N ASP A 55 2.15 -7.81 -3.21
CA ASP A 55 1.86 -6.41 -3.43
C ASP A 55 1.80 -5.69 -2.08
N LYS A 56 2.94 -5.68 -1.35
CA LYS A 56 3.16 -4.79 -0.21
C LYS A 56 3.44 -3.36 -0.69
N LEU A 57 2.86 -2.99 -1.83
CA LEU A 57 2.63 -1.63 -2.26
C LEU A 57 1.14 -1.28 -2.23
N SER A 58 0.39 -1.81 -1.26
CA SER A 58 -0.47 -0.90 -0.50
C SER A 58 0.40 0.03 0.37
N ARG A 59 1.37 0.72 -0.26
CA ARG A 59 1.50 2.14 0.02
C ARG A 59 0.20 2.66 -0.51
N ARG A 60 -0.81 2.70 0.35
CA ARG A 60 -1.96 3.56 0.22
C ARG A 60 -1.35 4.95 0.12
N ALA A 61 -0.86 5.28 -1.07
CA ALA A 61 -0.49 6.61 -1.45
C ALA A 61 -1.84 7.29 -1.55
N PHE A 62 -2.38 7.61 -0.38
CA PHE A 62 -3.56 8.41 -0.30
C PHE A 62 -3.25 9.68 -1.09
N PRO A 63 -4.14 10.10 -2.00
CA PRO A 63 -3.93 11.32 -2.74
C PRO A 63 -3.60 12.44 -1.74
N ARG A 64 -2.63 13.30 -2.10
CA ARG A 64 -2.25 14.43 -1.24
C ARG A 64 -3.53 15.22 -0.92
N GLY A 65 -3.79 15.48 0.36
CA GLY A 65 -5.03 16.12 0.85
C GLY A 65 -6.10 15.18 1.40
N TYR A 66 -5.98 13.85 1.23
CA TYR A 66 -6.92 12.91 1.87
C TYR A 66 -6.80 12.93 3.41
N THR A 67 -5.59 13.09 3.95
CA THR A 67 -5.38 13.25 5.39
C THR A 67 -6.00 14.55 5.90
N GLU A 68 -5.85 15.64 5.15
CA GLU A 68 -6.37 16.97 5.49
C GLU A 68 -7.91 16.98 5.51
N SER A 69 -8.55 16.40 4.48
CA SER A 69 -10.02 16.25 4.46
C SER A 69 -10.57 15.29 5.52
N LEU A 70 -9.76 14.33 6.01
CA LEU A 70 -10.14 13.53 7.17
C LEU A 70 -10.01 14.32 8.47
N GLU A 71 -8.96 15.13 8.63
CA GLU A 71 -8.76 16.00 9.80
C GLU A 71 -9.87 17.06 9.90
N GLU A 72 -10.28 17.68 8.80
CA GLU A 72 -11.43 18.59 8.75
C GLU A 72 -12.74 17.92 9.18
N ARG A 73 -12.99 16.69 8.74
CA ARG A 73 -14.20 15.95 9.16
C ARG A 73 -14.15 15.61 10.64
N VAL A 74 -13.00 15.17 11.15
CA VAL A 74 -12.83 14.85 12.58
C VAL A 74 -13.04 16.11 13.42
N THR A 75 -12.47 17.25 13.04
CA THR A 75 -12.66 18.51 13.75
C THR A 75 -14.12 18.99 13.70
N PHE A 76 -14.80 18.85 12.56
CA PHE A 76 -16.24 19.12 12.44
C PHE A 76 -17.07 18.22 13.35
N PHE A 77 -16.78 16.91 13.38
CA PHE A 77 -17.48 15.97 14.27
C PHE A 77 -17.21 16.26 15.75
N LEU A 78 -15.97 16.61 16.12
CA LEU A 78 -15.63 16.99 17.50
C LEU A 78 -16.32 18.30 17.90
N ALA A 79 -16.44 19.27 17.00
CA ALA A 79 -17.19 20.50 17.23
C ALA A 79 -18.68 20.22 17.45
N ILE A 80 -19.29 19.37 16.63
CA ILE A 80 -20.69 18.95 16.83
C ILE A 80 -20.84 18.19 18.15
N PHE A 81 -19.94 17.27 18.46
CA PHE A 81 -19.98 16.52 19.71
C PHE A 81 -19.89 17.43 20.94
N SER A 82 -19.11 18.52 20.86
CA SER A 82 -19.07 19.52 21.92
C SER A 82 -20.42 20.24 22.11
N VAL A 83 -21.18 20.47 21.03
CA VAL A 83 -22.51 21.07 21.09
C VAL A 83 -23.53 20.06 21.64
N VAL A 84 -23.48 18.79 21.22
CA VAL A 84 -24.36 17.71 21.72
C VAL A 84 -24.10 17.43 23.21
N ALA A 85 -22.84 17.38 23.64
CA ALA A 85 -22.49 17.22 25.05
C ALA A 85 -22.96 18.39 25.94
N VAL A 86 -23.16 19.59 25.37
CA VAL A 86 -23.79 20.71 26.07
C VAL A 86 -25.30 20.52 26.21
N VAL A 87 -25.97 19.88 25.23
CA VAL A 87 -27.43 19.61 25.26
C VAL A 87 -27.79 18.57 26.34
N ASP A 88 -27.01 17.50 26.49
CA ASP A 88 -27.19 16.50 27.57
C ASP A 88 -27.07 17.11 28.98
N LYS A 89 -26.27 18.17 29.16
CA LYS A 89 -26.10 18.82 30.47
C LYS A 89 -27.24 19.75 30.84
N SER A 90 -27.93 20.32 29.86
CA SER A 90 -29.14 21.13 30.08
C SER A 90 -30.36 20.31 30.50
N GLU A 91 -30.46 19.06 30.06
CA GLU A 91 -31.58 18.18 30.44
C GLU A 91 -31.40 17.60 31.86
N ALA A 92 -30.15 17.43 32.32
CA ALA A 92 -29.82 17.00 33.67
C ALA A 92 -29.92 18.10 34.75
N ALA A 93 -30.07 19.37 34.37
CA ALA A 93 -30.20 20.49 35.31
C ALA A 93 -31.65 20.85 35.66
N HIS A 94 -32.64 20.12 35.11
CA HIS A 94 -34.06 20.35 35.32
C HIS A 94 -34.79 19.11 35.88
N THR A 95 -34.14 18.39 36.80
CA THR A 95 -34.80 17.47 37.74
C THR A 95 -34.47 17.86 39.17
#